data_AF-A0A4S3JV67-F1
#
_entry.id   AF-A0A4S3JV67-F1
#
_cell.length_a   1.000
_cell.length_b   1.000
_cell.length_c   1.000
_cell.angle_alpha   90.00
_cell.angle_beta   90.00
_cell.angle_gamma   90.00
#
_symmetry.space_group_name_H-M   'P 1'
#
loop_
_entity.id
_entity.type
_entity.pdbx_description
1 polymer ?
#
loop_
_entity_poly.entity_id
_entity_poly.type
_entity_poly.pdbx_seq_one_letter_code
_entity_poly.pdbx_strand_id
1 'polypeptide(L)'
;MGSTSTFPRIKEIRTFIIDGVGSGGDYHNVKGGHWLVDSNISNPMTRDVSDLFEKMYRASMFYGRKGLPVAVISVIDLALWDLVGKIRNEPVYKLIGGATRSRLDFYCTGPQPASAKAMGFSGAKVALPHGPDEGTKGLLENIAYLRKQRESVGPGFPLRVDCYMSLNVSYTIELVKRCEAEGLNIDWWEECLSPDDFDGHALLKRAHPTVKFTTGEHEYSRFGFRKLVEGRNLDILQPDVMWVGGLTELLKVSALAAAYDLPVVPHASGPYSYHFVVSQPNTPFQEYLANSADGKTVEPVFGNLFLNEPIPTQGYLDVAILDRPGFGLDLNPAAPLIPAASILTPAPQRSLAAPVEQELGSNGFTY
;
A
#
# COMPACT_ATOMS: atom_id res chain seq x y z
N MET A 1 -15.83 23.65 -33.09
CA MET A 1 -15.35 22.65 -32.11
C MET A 1 -16.54 21.78 -31.69
N GLY A 2 -17.02 20.93 -32.60
CA GLY A 2 -18.23 20.12 -32.38
C GLY A 2 -17.96 18.78 -31.70
N SER A 3 -18.93 18.37 -30.88
CA SER A 3 -19.23 17.02 -30.38
C SER A 3 -18.12 16.21 -29.68
N THR A 4 -17.44 16.79 -28.67
CA THR A 4 -16.89 15.95 -27.59
C THR A 4 -17.91 15.90 -26.47
N SER A 5 -18.15 14.72 -25.90
CA SER A 5 -19.02 14.55 -24.73
C SER A 5 -18.56 15.50 -23.62
N THR A 6 -19.49 16.27 -23.06
CA THR A 6 -19.23 17.13 -21.90
C THR A 6 -18.98 16.25 -20.67
N PHE A 7 -17.70 16.12 -20.28
CA PHE A 7 -17.31 15.43 -19.05
C PHE A 7 -17.71 16.25 -17.82
N PRO A 8 -18.33 15.65 -16.78
CA PRO A 8 -18.75 16.37 -15.59
C PRO A 8 -17.55 16.89 -14.79
N ARG A 9 -17.78 17.93 -13.96
CA ARG A 9 -16.77 18.46 -13.01
C ARG A 9 -17.02 17.90 -11.62
N ILE A 10 -15.96 17.80 -10.81
CA ILE A 10 -16.08 17.44 -9.39
C ILE A 10 -16.94 18.51 -8.70
N LYS A 11 -17.98 18.06 -8.00
CA LYS A 11 -18.92 18.93 -7.26
C LYS A 11 -18.52 19.08 -5.79
N GLU A 12 -18.09 17.99 -5.17
CA GLU A 12 -17.86 17.87 -3.73
C GLU A 12 -16.94 16.69 -3.45
N ILE A 13 -16.14 16.77 -2.38
CA ILE A 13 -15.35 15.67 -1.83
C ILE A 13 -15.85 15.43 -0.40
N ARG A 14 -16.11 14.16 -0.06
CA ARG A 14 -16.53 13.75 1.29
C ARG A 14 -15.59 12.68 1.82
N THR A 15 -15.31 12.78 3.12
CA THR A 15 -14.36 11.92 3.81
C THR A 15 -14.99 11.31 5.05
N PHE A 16 -14.69 10.05 5.28
CA PHE A 16 -15.23 9.27 6.39
C PHE A 16 -14.08 8.54 7.07
N ILE A 17 -14.17 8.42 8.38
CA ILE A 17 -13.38 7.48 9.19
C ILE A 17 -14.27 6.27 9.40
N ILE A 18 -13.72 5.08 9.31
CA ILE A 18 -14.51 3.87 9.43
C ILE A 18 -14.38 3.40 10.88
N ASP A 19 -15.51 3.25 11.56
CA ASP A 19 -15.54 2.83 12.95
C ASP A 19 -15.26 1.33 13.07
N GLY A 20 -14.60 0.92 14.16
CA GLY A 20 -14.05 -0.42 14.31
C GLY A 20 -12.64 -0.57 13.74
N VAL A 21 -12.05 -1.76 13.93
CA VAL A 21 -10.72 -2.09 13.39
C VAL A 21 -10.85 -2.61 11.95
N GLY A 22 -10.06 -2.07 11.02
CA GLY A 22 -9.95 -2.58 9.65
C GLY A 22 -10.39 -1.65 8.49
N SER A 23 -10.40 -0.31 8.62
CA SER A 23 -10.75 0.57 7.47
C SER A 23 -10.52 2.13 7.60
N GLY A 24 -10.01 2.81 6.54
CA GLY A 24 -10.23 4.22 6.06
C GLY A 24 -9.75 5.55 6.76
N GLY A 25 -9.61 6.68 5.98
CA GLY A 25 -9.37 8.08 6.44
C GLY A 25 -9.32 9.21 5.34
N ASP A 26 -9.70 10.49 5.64
CA ASP A 26 -9.29 11.76 4.95
C ASP A 26 -9.80 13.06 5.66
N TYR A 27 -9.09 14.19 5.48
CA TYR A 27 -8.93 15.39 6.32
C TYR A 27 -9.44 16.75 5.75
N HIS A 28 -10.10 16.82 4.58
CA HIS A 28 -10.35 18.10 3.87
C HIS A 28 -11.73 18.79 4.03
N ASN A 29 -12.51 18.50 5.08
CA ASN A 29 -13.85 19.10 5.24
C ASN A 29 -13.87 20.31 6.19
N VAL A 30 -13.68 21.54 5.65
CA VAL A 30 -13.74 22.80 6.42
C VAL A 30 -14.86 23.74 5.95
N LYS A 31 -15.35 24.60 6.87
CA LYS A 31 -16.45 25.55 6.66
C LYS A 31 -16.00 26.78 5.84
N GLY A 32 -16.91 27.37 5.05
CA GLY A 32 -16.65 28.60 4.28
C GLY A 32 -16.14 29.76 5.15
N GLY A 33 -15.11 30.45 4.65
CA GLY A 33 -14.31 31.52 5.26
C GLY A 33 -12.85 31.13 5.52
N HIS A 34 -12.48 29.86 5.34
CA HIS A 34 -11.15 29.33 5.67
C HIS A 34 -10.18 29.49 4.49
N TRP A 35 -8.91 29.84 4.74
CA TRP A 35 -7.93 30.10 3.67
C TRP A 35 -7.69 28.90 2.73
N LEU A 36 -7.90 27.66 3.23
CA LEU A 36 -7.89 26.41 2.43
C LEU A 36 -9.03 26.32 1.38
N VAL A 37 -10.11 27.11 1.51
CA VAL A 37 -11.27 27.11 0.58
C VAL A 37 -11.57 28.48 -0.05
N ASP A 38 -11.13 29.60 0.57
CA ASP A 38 -11.54 30.97 0.17
C ASP A 38 -10.37 31.95 -0.07
N SER A 39 -9.13 31.48 -0.21
CA SER A 39 -8.01 32.30 -0.70
C SER A 39 -7.64 31.97 -2.15
N ASN A 40 -6.93 32.88 -2.85
CA ASN A 40 -6.44 32.65 -4.21
C ASN A 40 -5.34 31.58 -4.20
N ILE A 41 -5.77 30.32 -4.15
CA ILE A 41 -4.94 29.13 -4.29
C ILE A 41 -5.01 28.72 -5.76
N SER A 42 -3.85 28.53 -6.39
CA SER A 42 -3.77 27.93 -7.72
C SER A 42 -4.33 26.51 -7.68
N ASN A 43 -5.60 26.32 -8.06
CA ASN A 43 -6.22 25.00 -8.20
C ASN A 43 -6.05 24.49 -9.65
N PRO A 44 -5.76 23.20 -9.88
CA PRO A 44 -5.93 22.57 -11.19
C PRO A 44 -7.33 21.97 -11.24
N MET A 45 -8.33 22.72 -11.67
CA MET A 45 -9.57 22.08 -12.09
C MET A 45 -9.45 21.69 -13.57
N THR A 46 -8.78 20.58 -13.83
CA THR A 46 -8.64 19.98 -15.17
C THR A 46 -9.06 18.50 -15.13
N ARG A 47 -9.36 17.94 -16.30
CA ARG A 47 -9.72 16.52 -16.51
C ARG A 47 -8.54 15.56 -16.27
N ASP A 48 -7.43 16.06 -15.74
CA ASP A 48 -6.11 15.48 -15.88
C ASP A 48 -5.62 15.01 -14.51
N VAL A 49 -5.81 13.72 -14.22
CA VAL A 49 -5.36 13.07 -12.97
C VAL A 49 -3.87 13.31 -12.71
N SER A 50 -3.07 13.49 -13.78
CA SER A 50 -1.65 13.82 -13.71
C SER A 50 -1.39 15.20 -13.10
N ASP A 51 -2.16 16.23 -13.49
CA ASP A 51 -2.02 17.61 -13.00
C ASP A 51 -2.44 17.71 -11.52
N LEU A 52 -3.55 17.04 -11.16
CA LEU A 52 -4.02 16.97 -9.77
C LEU A 52 -2.98 16.32 -8.85
N PHE A 53 -2.40 15.18 -9.26
CA PHE A 53 -1.33 14.53 -8.52
C PHE A 53 -0.16 15.48 -8.28
N GLU A 54 0.36 16.14 -9.34
CA GLU A 54 1.51 17.03 -9.21
C GLU A 54 1.23 18.22 -8.28
N LYS A 55 0.03 18.81 -8.34
CA LYS A 55 -0.28 19.92 -7.43
C LYS A 55 -0.43 19.47 -5.99
N MET A 56 -1.11 18.34 -5.72
CA MET A 56 -1.21 17.80 -4.36
C MET A 56 0.17 17.43 -3.79
N TYR A 57 0.99 16.73 -4.57
CA TYR A 57 2.32 16.28 -4.14
C TYR A 57 3.26 17.47 -3.92
N ARG A 58 3.29 18.44 -4.83
CA ARG A 58 4.17 19.62 -4.71
C ARG A 58 3.69 20.60 -3.65
N ALA A 59 2.38 20.80 -3.47
CA ALA A 59 1.84 21.67 -2.43
C ALA A 59 2.07 21.10 -1.01
N SER A 60 2.09 19.78 -0.87
CA SER A 60 2.38 19.11 0.41
C SER A 60 3.87 18.82 0.64
N MET A 61 4.75 19.14 -0.31
CA MET A 61 6.17 18.78 -0.28
C MET A 61 6.90 19.22 1.01
N PHE A 62 6.51 20.33 1.62
CA PHE A 62 7.17 20.86 2.83
C PHE A 62 6.90 20.03 4.11
N TYR A 63 5.90 19.14 4.10
CA TYR A 63 5.56 18.25 5.22
C TYR A 63 5.28 16.79 4.79
N GLY A 64 5.40 16.49 3.49
CA GLY A 64 5.14 15.18 2.90
C GLY A 64 6.37 14.59 2.22
N ARG A 65 6.27 14.35 0.91
CA ARG A 65 7.19 13.54 0.06
C ARG A 65 7.15 12.04 0.30
N LYS A 66 6.96 11.61 1.55
CA LYS A 66 6.82 10.21 1.96
C LYS A 66 5.76 10.09 3.06
N GLY A 67 5.34 8.86 3.35
CA GLY A 67 4.49 8.57 4.49
C GLY A 67 3.05 9.08 4.35
N LEU A 68 2.45 9.41 5.49
CA LEU A 68 1.02 9.69 5.62
C LEU A 68 0.46 10.69 4.59
N PRO A 69 1.09 11.86 4.31
CA PRO A 69 0.56 12.78 3.32
C PRO A 69 0.45 12.17 1.91
N VAL A 70 1.36 11.26 1.54
CA VAL A 70 1.34 10.59 0.24
C VAL A 70 0.27 9.49 0.20
N ALA A 71 0.01 8.80 1.32
CA ALA A 71 -1.11 7.89 1.42
C ALA A 71 -2.47 8.61 1.24
N VAL A 72 -2.62 9.81 1.80
CA VAL A 72 -3.82 10.66 1.56
C VAL A 72 -3.97 10.99 0.07
N ILE A 73 -2.89 11.42 -0.59
CA ILE A 73 -2.89 11.68 -2.04
C ILE A 73 -3.30 10.43 -2.82
N SER A 74 -2.80 9.27 -2.42
CA SER A 74 -3.06 8.00 -3.08
C SER A 74 -4.54 7.63 -3.06
N VAL A 75 -5.20 7.73 -1.91
CA VAL A 75 -6.62 7.41 -1.78
C VAL A 75 -7.48 8.39 -2.57
N ILE A 76 -7.12 9.68 -2.61
CA ILE A 76 -7.78 10.68 -3.47
C ILE A 76 -7.61 10.31 -4.95
N ASP A 77 -6.40 9.96 -5.38
CA ASP A 77 -6.11 9.55 -6.77
C ASP A 77 -6.90 8.30 -7.17
N LEU A 78 -6.97 7.29 -6.29
CA LEU A 78 -7.79 6.09 -6.50
C LEU A 78 -9.28 6.45 -6.65
N ALA A 79 -9.81 7.34 -5.82
CA ALA A 79 -11.20 7.81 -5.96
C ALA A 79 -11.44 8.54 -7.29
N LEU A 80 -10.45 9.29 -7.80
CA LEU A 80 -10.52 9.92 -9.12
C LEU A 80 -10.57 8.88 -10.23
N TRP A 81 -9.73 7.84 -10.18
CA TRP A 81 -9.74 6.75 -11.16
C TRP A 81 -11.04 5.94 -11.14
N ASP A 82 -11.57 5.65 -9.95
CA ASP A 82 -12.89 5.02 -9.80
C ASP A 82 -13.99 5.87 -10.44
N LEU A 83 -14.00 7.18 -10.16
CA LEU A 83 -14.94 8.13 -10.73
C LEU A 83 -14.84 8.18 -12.26
N VAL A 84 -13.63 8.23 -12.81
CA VAL A 84 -13.42 8.24 -14.27
C VAL A 84 -13.94 6.94 -14.90
N GLY A 85 -13.67 5.78 -14.30
CA GLY A 85 -14.20 4.49 -14.75
C GLY A 85 -15.73 4.44 -14.70
N LYS A 86 -16.34 4.93 -13.62
CA LYS A 86 -17.80 5.03 -13.48
C LYS A 86 -18.44 5.96 -14.51
N ILE A 87 -17.85 7.13 -14.78
CA ILE A 87 -18.36 8.07 -15.79
C ILE A 87 -18.26 7.47 -17.20
N ARG A 88 -17.17 6.75 -17.49
CA ARG A 88 -16.96 6.08 -18.79
C ARG A 88 -17.69 4.74 -18.90
N ASN A 89 -18.27 4.25 -17.81
CA ASN A 89 -18.84 2.91 -17.72
C ASN A 89 -17.84 1.80 -18.12
N GLU A 90 -16.58 1.99 -17.72
CA GLU A 90 -15.48 1.08 -18.01
C GLU A 90 -14.70 0.71 -16.74
N PRO A 91 -14.18 -0.53 -16.64
CA PRO A 91 -13.28 -0.91 -15.57
C PRO A 91 -11.94 -0.18 -15.70
N VAL A 92 -11.32 0.17 -14.56
CA VAL A 92 -10.07 0.95 -14.55
C VAL A 92 -8.96 0.31 -15.39
N TYR A 93 -8.85 -1.03 -15.45
CA TYR A 93 -7.77 -1.68 -16.19
C TYR A 93 -7.85 -1.40 -17.72
N LYS A 94 -9.05 -1.20 -18.28
CA LYS A 94 -9.24 -0.82 -19.69
C LYS A 94 -8.78 0.62 -19.97
N LEU A 95 -8.79 1.47 -18.96
CA LEU A 95 -8.38 2.87 -19.07
C LEU A 95 -6.87 3.09 -18.98
N ILE A 96 -6.09 2.09 -18.55
CA ILE A 96 -4.66 2.20 -18.27
C ILE A 96 -3.79 1.22 -19.07
N GLY A 97 -4.33 0.65 -20.15
CA GLY A 97 -3.59 -0.23 -21.06
C GLY A 97 -4.36 -1.43 -21.59
N GLY A 98 -5.53 -1.74 -21.01
CA GLY A 98 -6.25 -2.98 -21.32
C GLY A 98 -5.70 -4.16 -20.51
N ALA A 99 -6.05 -5.38 -20.89
CA ALA A 99 -5.55 -6.58 -20.23
C ALA A 99 -4.33 -7.14 -20.98
N THR A 100 -3.22 -7.37 -20.28
CA THR A 100 -2.03 -8.05 -20.82
C THR A 100 -2.07 -9.57 -20.58
N ARG A 101 -3.13 -10.05 -19.93
CA ARG A 101 -3.40 -11.47 -19.64
C ARG A 101 -4.89 -11.71 -19.43
N SER A 102 -5.33 -12.96 -19.53
CA SER A 102 -6.71 -13.38 -19.26
C SER A 102 -6.94 -13.83 -17.81
N ARG A 103 -5.87 -14.17 -17.09
CA ARG A 103 -5.88 -14.69 -15.72
C ARG A 103 -4.84 -13.98 -14.87
N LEU A 104 -5.20 -13.67 -13.63
CA LEU A 104 -4.30 -13.12 -12.61
C LEU A 104 -4.00 -14.20 -11.57
N ASP A 105 -2.76 -14.67 -11.54
CA ASP A 105 -2.30 -15.63 -10.54
C ASP A 105 -1.80 -14.92 -9.27
N PHE A 106 -2.07 -15.54 -8.12
CA PHE A 106 -1.72 -14.99 -6.82
C PHE A 106 -0.71 -15.87 -6.10
N TYR A 107 0.08 -15.25 -5.24
CA TYR A 107 0.67 -15.92 -4.09
C TYR A 107 0.02 -15.44 -2.80
N CYS A 108 0.12 -16.22 -1.72
CA CYS A 108 -0.53 -15.91 -0.46
C CYS A 108 0.49 -15.59 0.63
N THR A 109 0.32 -14.45 1.29
CA THR A 109 1.12 -14.02 2.45
C THR A 109 0.37 -14.38 3.72
N GLY A 110 0.96 -15.20 4.58
CA GLY A 110 0.34 -15.62 5.82
C GLY A 110 1.08 -16.78 6.50
N PRO A 111 0.66 -17.16 7.72
CA PRO A 111 1.39 -18.14 8.54
C PRO A 111 1.22 -19.60 8.10
N GLN A 112 0.34 -19.89 7.13
CA GLN A 112 -0.07 -21.26 6.75
C GLN A 112 0.22 -21.56 5.27
N PRO A 113 1.49 -21.74 4.87
CA PRO A 113 1.86 -21.94 3.47
C PRO A 113 1.30 -23.25 2.87
N ALA A 114 1.07 -24.28 3.71
CA ALA A 114 0.39 -25.50 3.27
C ALA A 114 -1.07 -25.25 2.87
N SER A 115 -1.79 -24.39 3.59
CA SER A 115 -3.17 -23.99 3.24
C SER A 115 -3.17 -23.17 1.94
N ALA A 116 -2.22 -22.24 1.78
CA ALA A 116 -2.05 -21.50 0.53
C ALA A 116 -1.84 -22.44 -0.67
N LYS A 117 -0.94 -23.42 -0.53
CA LYS A 117 -0.72 -24.44 -1.56
C LYS A 117 -1.99 -25.23 -1.88
N ALA A 118 -2.73 -25.66 -0.85
CA ALA A 118 -3.96 -26.42 -1.02
C ALA A 118 -5.09 -25.62 -1.70
N MET A 119 -5.13 -24.30 -1.49
CA MET A 119 -6.07 -23.38 -2.14
C MET A 119 -5.68 -23.02 -3.58
N GLY A 120 -4.53 -23.47 -4.09
CA GLY A 120 -4.12 -23.26 -5.48
C GLY A 120 -3.26 -22.01 -5.72
N PHE A 121 -2.80 -21.33 -4.67
CA PHE A 121 -1.86 -20.22 -4.82
C PHE A 121 -0.52 -20.69 -5.41
N SER A 122 0.11 -19.85 -6.21
CA SER A 122 1.37 -20.13 -6.92
C SER A 122 2.60 -20.21 -5.99
N GLY A 123 2.48 -19.70 -4.76
CA GLY A 123 3.53 -19.68 -3.75
C GLY A 123 2.99 -19.15 -2.44
N ALA A 124 3.82 -19.16 -1.40
CA ALA A 124 3.50 -18.55 -0.12
C ALA A 124 4.63 -17.66 0.40
N LYS A 125 4.28 -16.60 1.13
CA LYS A 125 5.20 -15.75 1.87
C LYS A 125 4.87 -15.81 3.36
N VAL A 126 5.88 -16.09 4.18
CA VAL A 126 5.75 -16.18 5.65
C VAL A 126 6.49 -15.04 6.33
N ALA A 127 5.96 -14.52 7.43
CA ALA A 127 6.62 -13.50 8.23
C ALA A 127 7.74 -14.10 9.08
N LEU A 128 8.90 -13.46 9.07
CA LEU A 128 10.05 -13.84 9.89
C LEU A 128 9.76 -13.50 11.37
N PRO A 129 9.83 -14.48 12.29
CA PRO A 129 9.39 -14.26 13.66
C PRO A 129 10.38 -13.47 14.55
N HIS A 130 11.69 -13.54 14.28
CA HIS A 130 12.72 -12.99 15.17
C HIS A 130 13.63 -11.96 14.49
N GLY A 131 14.00 -10.92 15.22
CA GLY A 131 14.87 -9.83 14.75
C GLY A 131 16.33 -9.95 15.20
N PRO A 132 17.20 -9.00 14.79
CA PRO A 132 18.63 -9.03 15.13
C PRO A 132 18.94 -8.92 16.63
N ASP A 133 18.10 -8.22 17.39
CA ASP A 133 18.27 -8.01 18.84
C ASP A 133 18.16 -9.31 19.65
N GLU A 134 17.56 -10.35 19.07
CA GLU A 134 17.47 -11.69 19.67
C GLU A 134 18.73 -12.55 19.40
N GLY A 135 19.70 -11.98 18.69
CA GLY A 135 21.03 -12.54 18.45
C GLY A 135 21.02 -13.91 17.77
N THR A 136 22.05 -14.70 18.04
CA THR A 136 22.21 -16.05 17.46
C THR A 136 21.05 -16.98 17.80
N LYS A 137 20.41 -16.80 18.97
CA LYS A 137 19.25 -17.61 19.37
C LYS A 137 18.08 -17.37 18.42
N GLY A 138 17.65 -16.12 18.25
CA GLY A 138 16.56 -15.77 17.33
C GLY A 138 16.88 -16.18 15.88
N LEU A 139 18.15 -16.06 15.47
CA LEU A 139 18.60 -16.52 14.15
C LEU A 139 18.40 -18.03 13.95
N LEU A 140 18.77 -18.85 14.92
CA LEU A 140 18.58 -20.31 14.85
C LEU A 140 17.10 -20.68 14.92
N GLU A 141 16.30 -19.94 15.68
CA GLU A 141 14.83 -20.11 15.76
C GLU A 141 14.17 -19.77 14.41
N ASN A 142 14.61 -18.70 13.74
CA ASN A 142 14.19 -18.36 12.38
C ASN A 142 14.49 -19.47 11.38
N ILE A 143 15.69 -20.04 11.41
CA ILE A 143 16.05 -21.16 10.51
C ILE A 143 15.18 -22.39 10.79
N ALA A 144 14.98 -22.73 12.07
CA ALA A 144 14.12 -23.84 12.45
C ALA A 144 12.66 -23.63 12.02
N TYR A 145 12.16 -22.39 12.14
CA TYR A 145 10.86 -21.99 11.65
C TYR A 145 10.76 -22.19 10.12
N LEU A 146 11.69 -21.65 9.34
CA LEU A 146 11.68 -21.75 7.89
C LEU A 146 11.83 -23.20 7.40
N ARG A 147 12.61 -24.03 8.10
CA ARG A 147 12.72 -25.47 7.82
C ARG A 147 11.36 -26.15 7.94
N LYS A 148 10.62 -25.89 9.02
CA LYS A 148 9.28 -26.43 9.22
C LYS A 148 8.31 -25.95 8.13
N GLN A 149 8.40 -24.69 7.72
CA GLN A 149 7.56 -24.17 6.63
C GLN A 149 7.88 -24.86 5.30
N ARG A 150 9.17 -25.02 4.97
CA ARG A 150 9.64 -25.76 3.78
C ARG A 150 9.16 -27.21 3.79
N GLU A 151 9.27 -27.92 4.91
CA GLU A 151 8.76 -29.28 5.07
C GLU A 151 7.24 -29.37 4.81
N SER A 152 6.47 -28.38 5.27
CA SER A 152 5.01 -28.37 5.11
C SER A 152 4.52 -28.24 3.66
N VAL A 153 5.32 -27.64 2.77
CA VAL A 153 4.97 -27.42 1.37
C VAL A 153 5.78 -28.27 0.39
N GLY A 154 6.80 -28.97 0.87
CA GLY A 154 7.72 -29.77 0.05
C GLY A 154 8.77 -28.92 -0.68
N PRO A 155 9.70 -29.57 -1.40
CA PRO A 155 10.91 -28.92 -1.93
C PRO A 155 10.65 -27.96 -3.10
N GLY A 156 9.56 -28.14 -3.86
CA GLY A 156 9.32 -27.42 -5.12
C GLY A 156 8.32 -26.26 -5.04
N PHE A 157 7.60 -26.09 -3.94
CA PHE A 157 6.63 -24.99 -3.82
C PHE A 157 7.35 -23.67 -3.48
N PRO A 158 7.13 -22.56 -4.18
CA PRO A 158 7.78 -21.29 -3.86
C PRO A 158 7.44 -20.84 -2.43
N LEU A 159 8.49 -20.65 -1.61
CA LEU A 159 8.40 -20.16 -0.24
C LEU A 159 9.24 -18.90 -0.14
N ARG A 160 8.63 -17.82 0.35
CA ARG A 160 9.23 -16.49 0.48
C ARG A 160 9.19 -16.05 1.94
N VAL A 161 10.05 -15.09 2.28
CA VAL A 161 10.18 -14.62 3.66
C VAL A 161 10.03 -13.12 3.69
N ASP A 162 9.03 -12.66 4.43
CA ASP A 162 8.81 -11.26 4.76
C ASP A 162 9.56 -10.91 6.04
N CYS A 163 10.37 -9.85 6.02
CA CYS A 163 11.16 -9.40 7.16
C CYS A 163 10.68 -8.07 7.75
N TYR A 164 9.67 -7.43 7.15
CA TYR A 164 9.05 -6.19 7.61
C TYR A 164 10.05 -5.15 8.15
N MET A 165 11.00 -4.75 7.30
CA MET A 165 12.04 -3.74 7.55
C MET A 165 12.86 -3.91 8.85
N SER A 166 12.88 -5.11 9.44
CA SER A 166 13.36 -5.33 10.81
C SER A 166 14.83 -5.72 10.93
N LEU A 167 15.50 -6.06 9.83
CA LEU A 167 16.86 -6.58 9.85
C LEU A 167 17.88 -5.48 9.51
N ASN A 168 19.14 -5.87 9.63
CA ASN A 168 20.28 -5.10 9.14
C ASN A 168 21.10 -5.95 8.16
N VAL A 169 22.07 -5.32 7.50
CA VAL A 169 22.87 -5.95 6.44
C VAL A 169 23.60 -7.20 6.93
N SER A 170 24.28 -7.16 8.08
CA SER A 170 25.07 -8.29 8.57
C SER A 170 24.20 -9.48 8.97
N TYR A 171 23.10 -9.23 9.68
CA TYR A 171 22.16 -10.27 10.09
C TYR A 171 21.50 -10.93 8.89
N THR A 172 21.06 -10.14 7.90
CA THR A 172 20.46 -10.65 6.66
C THR A 172 21.44 -11.55 5.91
N ILE A 173 22.69 -11.12 5.77
CA ILE A 173 23.74 -11.93 5.11
C ILE A 173 23.92 -13.27 5.84
N GLU A 174 23.99 -13.27 7.16
CA GLU A 174 24.17 -14.50 7.92
C GLU A 174 22.96 -15.43 7.82
N LEU A 175 21.74 -14.89 7.98
CA LEU A 175 20.50 -15.64 7.92
C LEU A 175 20.34 -16.34 6.56
N VAL A 176 20.52 -15.59 5.46
CA VAL A 176 20.44 -16.12 4.09
C VAL A 176 21.46 -17.24 3.89
N LYS A 177 22.72 -17.00 4.27
CA LYS A 177 23.81 -17.99 4.14
C LYS A 177 23.48 -19.31 4.83
N ARG A 178 22.92 -19.25 6.04
CA ARG A 178 22.58 -20.46 6.81
C ARG A 178 21.36 -21.17 6.21
N CYS A 179 20.36 -20.44 5.72
CA CYS A 179 19.22 -21.03 5.03
C CYS A 179 19.62 -21.73 3.72
N GLU A 180 20.56 -21.16 2.96
CA GLU A 180 21.13 -21.81 1.76
C GLU A 180 21.92 -23.08 2.12
N ALA A 181 22.73 -23.03 3.18
CA ALA A 181 23.49 -24.19 3.65
C ALA A 181 22.60 -25.37 4.07
N GLU A 182 21.37 -25.08 4.53
CA GLU A 182 20.36 -26.10 4.84
C GLU A 182 19.49 -26.52 3.64
N GLY A 183 19.71 -25.94 2.46
CA GLY A 183 18.94 -26.26 1.26
C GLY A 183 17.47 -25.85 1.35
N LEU A 184 17.14 -24.80 2.11
CA LEU A 184 15.76 -24.35 2.28
C LEU A 184 15.16 -23.77 0.99
N ASN A 185 15.99 -23.36 0.03
CA ASN A 185 15.59 -22.86 -1.29
C ASN A 185 14.50 -21.78 -1.20
N ILE A 186 14.77 -20.70 -0.48
CA ILE A 186 13.86 -19.55 -0.37
C ILE A 186 13.82 -18.82 -1.72
N ASP A 187 12.62 -18.52 -2.22
CA ASP A 187 12.42 -17.89 -3.53
C ASP A 187 12.89 -16.43 -3.56
N TRP A 188 12.51 -15.66 -2.53
CA TRP A 188 13.04 -14.32 -2.24
C TRP A 188 12.94 -13.95 -0.76
N TRP A 189 13.74 -12.95 -0.38
CA TRP A 189 13.69 -12.27 0.91
C TRP A 189 13.18 -10.85 0.75
N GLU A 190 12.12 -10.52 1.47
CA GLU A 190 11.37 -9.30 1.30
C GLU A 190 11.57 -8.34 2.47
N GLU A 191 11.77 -7.07 2.11
CA GLU A 191 11.92 -5.93 3.01
C GLU A 191 12.84 -6.23 4.20
N CYS A 192 14.02 -6.77 3.92
CA CYS A 192 14.98 -7.11 4.98
C CYS A 192 15.45 -5.86 5.73
N LEU A 193 15.68 -4.77 5.02
CA LEU A 193 16.29 -3.56 5.56
C LEU A 193 15.25 -2.46 5.76
N SER A 194 15.58 -1.50 6.63
CA SER A 194 14.84 -0.24 6.73
C SER A 194 14.69 0.44 5.35
N PRO A 195 13.53 1.04 5.02
CA PRO A 195 13.33 1.80 3.79
C PRO A 195 14.30 3.00 3.63
N ASP A 196 14.92 3.44 4.72
CA ASP A 196 15.93 4.50 4.69
C ASP A 196 17.30 4.02 4.17
N ASP A 197 17.57 2.71 4.22
CA ASP A 197 18.83 2.11 3.76
C ASP A 197 18.71 1.55 2.33
N PHE A 198 18.56 2.45 1.36
CA PHE A 198 18.59 2.09 -0.07
C PHE A 198 19.87 1.34 -0.44
N ASP A 199 21.00 1.83 0.06
CA ASP A 199 22.33 1.44 -0.39
C ASP A 199 22.76 0.07 0.16
N GLY A 200 22.20 -0.36 1.31
CA GLY A 200 22.47 -1.66 1.93
C GLY A 200 22.18 -2.85 1.02
N HIS A 201 21.24 -2.73 0.08
CA HIS A 201 20.91 -3.78 -0.89
C HIS A 201 22.11 -4.15 -1.79
N ALA A 202 22.99 -3.20 -2.11
CA ALA A 202 24.22 -3.50 -2.85
C ALA A 202 25.18 -4.39 -2.05
N LEU A 203 25.19 -4.26 -0.72
CA LEU A 203 25.98 -5.10 0.18
C LEU A 203 25.38 -6.51 0.27
N LEU A 204 24.05 -6.61 0.33
CA LEU A 204 23.33 -7.89 0.29
C LEU A 204 23.62 -8.64 -1.01
N LYS A 205 23.48 -7.97 -2.17
CA LYS A 205 23.78 -8.57 -3.47
C LYS A 205 25.25 -8.93 -3.65
N ARG A 206 26.19 -8.18 -3.05
CA ARG A 206 27.61 -8.56 -3.07
C ARG A 206 27.87 -9.87 -2.32
N ALA A 207 27.18 -10.08 -1.20
CA ALA A 207 27.31 -11.31 -0.42
C ALA A 207 26.56 -12.49 -1.05
N HIS A 208 25.37 -12.22 -1.60
CA HIS A 208 24.42 -13.21 -2.10
C HIS A 208 23.92 -12.86 -3.51
N PRO A 209 24.79 -12.87 -4.54
CA PRO A 209 24.46 -12.37 -5.88
C PRO A 209 23.42 -13.22 -6.61
N THR A 210 23.21 -14.46 -6.18
CA THR A 210 22.25 -15.41 -6.77
C THR A 210 20.91 -15.44 -6.04
N VAL A 211 20.78 -14.72 -4.92
CA VAL A 211 19.57 -14.67 -4.09
C VAL A 211 18.71 -13.48 -4.52
N LYS A 212 17.38 -13.66 -4.50
CA LYS A 212 16.44 -12.58 -4.79
C LYS A 212 16.14 -11.77 -3.53
N PHE A 213 16.19 -10.45 -3.66
CA PHE A 213 15.77 -9.49 -2.65
C PHE A 213 14.71 -8.56 -3.22
N THR A 214 13.68 -8.26 -2.43
CA THR A 214 12.55 -7.42 -2.84
C THR A 214 12.23 -6.40 -1.74
N THR A 215 11.67 -5.25 -2.12
CA THR A 215 11.25 -4.20 -1.17
C THR A 215 10.34 -3.19 -1.89
N GLY A 216 9.77 -2.26 -1.13
CA GLY A 216 9.16 -1.04 -1.65
C GLY A 216 7.79 -0.72 -1.09
N GLU A 217 7.20 -1.55 -0.25
CA GLU A 217 5.87 -1.26 0.31
C GLU A 217 5.88 0.05 1.11
N HIS A 218 6.95 0.30 1.87
CA HIS A 218 7.18 1.55 2.59
C HIS A 218 7.97 2.61 1.78
N GLU A 219 7.97 2.53 0.45
CA GLU A 219 8.54 3.55 -0.43
C GLU A 219 7.44 4.34 -1.17
N TYR A 220 7.74 5.59 -1.52
CA TYR A 220 6.80 6.59 -2.00
C TYR A 220 7.37 7.35 -3.19
N SER A 221 6.48 7.72 -4.11
CA SER A 221 6.73 8.48 -5.32
C SER A 221 7.70 7.85 -6.33
N ARG A 222 7.66 8.32 -7.57
CA ARG A 222 8.65 7.95 -8.59
C ARG A 222 10.09 8.29 -8.20
N PHE A 223 10.30 9.27 -7.32
CA PHE A 223 11.64 9.68 -6.90
C PHE A 223 12.27 8.67 -5.95
N GLY A 224 11.47 8.11 -5.03
CA GLY A 224 11.90 7.05 -4.12
C GLY A 224 12.17 5.76 -4.90
N PHE A 225 11.22 5.32 -5.71
CA PHE A 225 11.37 4.11 -6.52
C PHE A 225 12.52 4.17 -7.54
N ARG A 226 12.86 5.37 -8.04
CA ARG A 226 14.06 5.53 -8.87
C ARG A 226 15.32 5.05 -8.16
N LYS A 227 15.46 5.31 -6.85
CA LYS A 227 16.60 4.85 -6.06
C LYS A 227 16.65 3.33 -5.95
N LEU A 228 15.51 2.66 -5.91
CA LEU A 228 15.41 1.19 -5.87
C LEU A 228 15.72 0.54 -7.23
N VAL A 229 15.41 1.22 -8.34
CA VAL A 229 15.74 0.77 -9.72
C VAL A 229 17.24 0.96 -10.02
N GLU A 230 17.83 2.06 -9.56
CA GLU A 230 19.25 2.37 -9.74
C GLU A 230 20.13 1.20 -9.23
N GLY A 231 21.03 0.71 -10.10
CA GLY A 231 21.95 -0.39 -9.76
C GLY A 231 21.34 -1.80 -9.81
N ARG A 232 20.01 -1.94 -9.95
CA ARG A 232 19.31 -3.25 -10.09
C ARG A 232 19.67 -4.26 -8.99
N ASN A 233 19.81 -3.77 -7.75
CA ASN A 233 20.12 -4.63 -6.60
C ASN A 233 18.89 -5.31 -5.99
N LEU A 234 17.70 -5.01 -6.53
CA LEU A 234 16.41 -5.58 -6.16
C LEU A 234 15.81 -6.28 -7.37
N ASP A 235 15.20 -7.44 -7.13
CA ASP A 235 14.66 -8.29 -8.19
C ASP A 235 13.19 -7.99 -8.47
N ILE A 236 12.45 -7.48 -7.49
CA ILE A 236 11.04 -7.08 -7.59
C ILE A 236 10.82 -5.82 -6.75
N LEU A 237 10.04 -4.88 -7.27
CA LEU A 237 9.60 -3.67 -6.56
C LEU A 237 8.15 -3.84 -6.11
N GLN A 238 7.85 -3.47 -4.87
CA GLN A 238 6.56 -3.81 -4.22
C GLN A 238 5.80 -2.61 -3.64
N PRO A 239 5.52 -1.54 -4.42
CA PRO A 239 4.73 -0.41 -3.94
C PRO A 239 3.34 -0.83 -3.48
N ASP A 240 2.85 -0.28 -2.36
CA ASP A 240 1.41 -0.27 -2.07
C ASP A 240 0.74 0.88 -2.85
N VAL A 241 -0.30 0.59 -3.64
CA VAL A 241 -0.95 1.61 -4.47
C VAL A 241 -1.72 2.67 -3.65
N MET A 242 -2.16 2.31 -2.45
CA MET A 242 -2.81 3.21 -1.50
C MET A 242 -1.79 4.06 -0.72
N TRP A 243 -0.49 3.80 -0.86
CA TRP A 243 0.56 4.54 -0.12
C TRP A 243 1.52 5.30 -1.05
N VAL A 244 1.94 4.71 -2.16
CA VAL A 244 3.03 5.20 -3.04
C VAL A 244 2.77 6.58 -3.67
N GLY A 245 1.51 6.99 -3.79
CA GLY A 245 1.06 8.18 -4.50
C GLY A 245 -0.17 7.96 -5.38
N GLY A 246 -0.78 6.78 -5.34
CA GLY A 246 -1.93 6.41 -6.14
C GLY A 246 -1.56 5.74 -7.47
N LEU A 247 -2.58 5.37 -8.23
CA LEU A 247 -2.44 4.71 -9.52
C LEU A 247 -1.72 5.60 -10.55
N THR A 248 -1.99 6.91 -10.53
CA THR A 248 -1.33 7.88 -11.42
C THR A 248 0.19 7.91 -11.24
N GLU A 249 0.68 7.74 -10.01
CA GLU A 249 2.11 7.69 -9.74
C GLU A 249 2.69 6.29 -9.92
N LEU A 250 1.94 5.25 -9.54
CA LEU A 250 2.32 3.86 -9.75
C LEU A 250 2.54 3.52 -11.23
N LEU A 251 1.74 4.07 -12.15
CA LEU A 251 1.98 3.93 -13.60
C LEU A 251 3.35 4.46 -14.02
N LYS A 252 3.84 5.55 -13.41
CA LYS A 252 5.17 6.10 -13.71
C LYS A 252 6.29 5.25 -13.09
N VAL A 253 6.08 4.76 -11.87
CA VAL A 253 7.00 3.80 -11.21
C VAL A 253 7.14 2.55 -12.07
N SER A 254 6.02 2.00 -12.55
CA SER A 254 5.98 0.82 -13.42
C SER A 254 6.71 1.06 -14.74
N ALA A 255 6.46 2.19 -15.41
CA ALA A 255 7.14 2.54 -16.64
C ALA A 255 8.66 2.69 -16.46
N LEU A 256 9.10 3.27 -15.34
CA LEU A 256 10.53 3.36 -14.99
C LEU A 256 11.13 1.96 -14.79
N ALA A 257 10.47 1.09 -14.02
CA ALA A 257 10.93 -0.27 -13.77
C ALA A 257 10.97 -1.11 -15.06
N ALA A 258 9.97 -0.95 -15.93
CA ALA A 258 9.87 -1.65 -17.20
C ALA A 258 11.04 -1.34 -18.15
N ALA A 259 11.59 -0.12 -18.10
CA ALA A 259 12.79 0.25 -18.86
C ALA A 259 14.06 -0.53 -18.45
N TYR A 260 14.03 -1.22 -17.31
CA TYR A 260 15.11 -2.04 -16.77
C TYR A 260 14.74 -3.52 -16.64
N ASP A 261 13.62 -3.93 -17.23
CA ASP A 261 13.03 -5.27 -17.11
C ASP A 261 12.80 -5.71 -15.66
N LEU A 262 12.57 -4.75 -14.75
CA LEU A 262 12.26 -5.04 -13.36
C LEU A 262 10.76 -5.25 -13.19
N PRO A 263 10.32 -6.38 -12.61
CA PRO A 263 8.93 -6.61 -12.29
C PRO A 263 8.47 -5.72 -11.14
N VAL A 264 7.21 -5.29 -11.23
CA VAL A 264 6.48 -4.60 -10.17
C VAL A 264 5.37 -5.51 -9.68
N VAL A 265 5.39 -5.88 -8.41
CA VAL A 265 4.36 -6.71 -7.77
C VAL A 265 3.87 -5.95 -6.55
N PRO A 266 2.81 -5.14 -6.69
CA PRO A 266 2.33 -4.32 -5.59
C PRO A 266 2.04 -5.13 -4.32
N HIS A 267 2.34 -4.54 -3.17
CA HIS A 267 1.84 -5.01 -1.88
C HIS A 267 0.31 -5.13 -1.94
N ALA A 268 -0.26 -6.12 -1.25
CA ALA A 268 -1.66 -6.53 -1.39
C ALA A 268 -2.69 -5.41 -1.12
N SER A 269 -3.12 -4.71 -2.16
CA SER A 269 -4.09 -3.59 -2.08
C SER A 269 -5.44 -3.91 -2.75
N GLY A 270 -5.88 -5.17 -2.77
CA GLY A 270 -7.19 -5.56 -3.32
C GLY A 270 -7.39 -5.14 -4.78
N PRO A 271 -8.65 -4.89 -5.23
CA PRO A 271 -8.96 -4.44 -6.59
C PRO A 271 -8.17 -3.24 -7.12
N TYR A 272 -7.67 -2.35 -6.25
CA TYR A 272 -6.79 -1.25 -6.67
C TYR A 272 -5.50 -1.78 -7.33
N SER A 273 -4.88 -2.79 -6.72
CA SER A 273 -3.72 -3.48 -7.27
C SER A 273 -4.09 -4.41 -8.43
N TYR A 274 -5.25 -5.10 -8.38
CA TYR A 274 -5.63 -6.07 -9.41
C TYR A 274 -5.77 -5.41 -10.78
N HIS A 275 -6.49 -4.28 -10.85
CA HIS A 275 -6.68 -3.53 -12.09
C HIS A 275 -5.35 -3.03 -12.66
N PHE A 276 -4.43 -2.59 -11.81
CA PHE A 276 -3.09 -2.21 -12.22
C PHE A 276 -2.32 -3.42 -12.76
N VAL A 277 -2.21 -4.50 -11.97
CA VAL A 277 -1.37 -5.64 -12.31
C VAL A 277 -1.80 -6.25 -13.63
N VAL A 278 -3.10 -6.48 -13.89
CA VAL A 278 -3.57 -7.09 -15.15
C VAL A 278 -3.28 -6.26 -16.41
N SER A 279 -2.89 -5.00 -16.27
CA SER A 279 -2.77 -4.05 -17.38
C SER A 279 -1.35 -3.70 -17.82
N GLN A 280 -0.35 -3.98 -16.98
CA GLN A 280 1.04 -3.59 -17.27
C GLN A 280 1.86 -4.77 -17.84
N PRO A 281 2.96 -4.50 -18.57
CA PRO A 281 3.80 -5.54 -19.18
C PRO A 281 4.77 -6.20 -18.19
N ASN A 282 5.13 -5.53 -17.09
CA ASN A 282 6.13 -5.99 -16.11
C ASN A 282 5.50 -6.33 -14.74
N THR A 283 4.26 -6.79 -14.72
CA THR A 283 3.50 -7.10 -13.49
C THR A 283 3.05 -8.56 -13.50
N PRO A 284 3.95 -9.52 -13.19
CA PRO A 284 3.76 -10.92 -13.57
C PRO A 284 2.67 -11.66 -12.79
N PHE A 285 2.43 -11.30 -11.54
CA PHE A 285 1.48 -11.94 -10.62
C PHE A 285 1.10 -10.94 -9.51
N GLN A 286 0.20 -11.34 -8.61
CA GLN A 286 -0.30 -10.50 -7.53
C GLN A 286 -0.10 -11.15 -6.14
N GLU A 287 0.05 -10.32 -5.12
CA GLU A 287 -0.02 -10.75 -3.72
C GLU A 287 -1.46 -10.80 -3.21
N TYR A 288 -1.78 -11.82 -2.42
CA TYR A 288 -2.93 -11.84 -1.53
C TYR A 288 -2.48 -11.94 -0.08
N LEU A 289 -2.91 -11.03 0.79
CA LEU A 289 -2.66 -11.10 2.22
C LEU A 289 -3.75 -11.92 2.89
N ALA A 290 -3.39 -13.06 3.48
CA ALA A 290 -4.31 -13.89 4.24
C ALA A 290 -4.83 -13.13 5.46
N ASN A 291 -6.09 -12.74 5.38
CA ASN A 291 -6.78 -11.90 6.34
C ASN A 291 -7.77 -12.67 7.24
N SER A 292 -7.87 -13.98 7.04
CA SER A 292 -8.45 -14.86 8.05
C SER A 292 -7.54 -14.91 9.28
N ALA A 293 -8.12 -14.94 10.47
CA ALA A 293 -7.36 -14.85 11.72
C ALA A 293 -6.31 -15.96 11.89
N ASP A 294 -6.55 -17.16 11.35
CA ASP A 294 -5.59 -18.27 11.41
C ASP A 294 -4.77 -18.44 10.12
N GLY A 295 -5.03 -17.62 9.10
CA GLY A 295 -4.38 -17.64 7.79
C GLY A 295 -4.73 -18.84 6.91
N LYS A 296 -5.79 -19.60 7.20
CA LYS A 296 -6.15 -20.83 6.45
C LYS A 296 -7.21 -20.62 5.38
N THR A 297 -7.97 -19.54 5.44
CA THR A 297 -8.97 -19.18 4.44
C THR A 297 -8.68 -17.80 3.84
N VAL A 298 -9.35 -17.49 2.73
CA VAL A 298 -9.32 -16.17 2.09
C VAL A 298 -10.61 -15.43 2.42
N GLU A 299 -10.51 -14.20 2.90
CA GLU A 299 -11.63 -13.32 3.23
C GLU A 299 -11.45 -11.99 2.46
N PRO A 300 -12.45 -11.11 2.31
CA PRO A 300 -12.26 -9.83 1.60
C PRO A 300 -11.18 -8.94 2.25
N VAL A 301 -10.22 -8.43 1.46
CA VAL A 301 -9.09 -7.59 1.93
C VAL A 301 -9.61 -6.37 2.71
N PHE A 302 -10.72 -5.79 2.27
CA PHE A 302 -11.34 -4.62 2.92
C PHE A 302 -12.46 -4.98 3.90
N GLY A 303 -12.51 -6.23 4.35
CA GLY A 303 -13.50 -6.72 5.32
C GLY A 303 -14.93 -6.54 4.82
N ASN A 304 -15.77 -5.91 5.62
CA ASN A 304 -17.18 -5.67 5.30
C ASN A 304 -17.46 -4.29 4.65
N LEU A 305 -16.42 -3.55 4.23
CA LEU A 305 -16.59 -2.24 3.61
C LEU A 305 -17.31 -2.32 2.25
N PHE A 306 -17.07 -3.39 1.49
CA PHE A 306 -17.65 -3.60 0.17
C PHE A 306 -18.44 -4.90 0.11
N LEU A 307 -19.48 -4.94 -0.72
CA LEU A 307 -20.38 -6.09 -0.85
C LEU A 307 -19.85 -7.18 -1.79
N ASN A 308 -18.94 -6.82 -2.69
CA ASN A 308 -18.67 -7.59 -3.90
C ASN A 308 -17.17 -7.62 -4.26
N GLU A 309 -16.30 -7.56 -3.26
CA GLU A 309 -14.85 -7.65 -3.49
C GLU A 309 -14.49 -9.03 -4.10
N PRO A 310 -13.78 -9.07 -5.25
CA PRO A 310 -13.34 -10.33 -5.85
C PRO A 310 -12.19 -10.96 -5.04
N ILE A 311 -12.33 -12.24 -4.71
CA ILE A 311 -11.40 -12.99 -3.84
C ILE A 311 -10.84 -14.20 -4.59
N PRO A 312 -9.51 -14.44 -4.60
CA PRO A 312 -8.88 -15.56 -5.28
C PRO A 312 -8.99 -16.86 -4.46
N THR A 313 -10.20 -17.38 -4.28
CA THR A 313 -10.48 -18.63 -3.53
C THR A 313 -9.79 -19.87 -4.11
N GLN A 314 -9.37 -19.78 -5.38
CA GLN A 314 -8.62 -20.82 -6.09
C GLN A 314 -7.17 -20.41 -6.39
N GLY A 315 -6.66 -19.37 -5.75
CA GLY A 315 -5.31 -18.83 -5.98
C GLY A 315 -5.16 -18.02 -7.28
N TYR A 316 -6.25 -17.78 -8.02
CA TYR A 316 -6.29 -16.93 -9.20
C TYR A 316 -7.63 -16.20 -9.33
N LEU A 317 -7.66 -15.19 -10.22
CA LEU A 317 -8.87 -14.56 -10.73
C LEU A 317 -8.86 -14.57 -12.26
N ASP A 318 -9.99 -14.89 -12.89
CA ASP A 318 -10.19 -14.59 -14.30
C ASP A 318 -10.41 -13.08 -14.46
N VAL A 319 -9.72 -12.43 -15.41
CA VAL A 319 -9.76 -10.96 -15.56
C VAL A 319 -11.17 -10.44 -15.83
N ALA A 320 -12.04 -11.25 -16.44
CA ALA A 320 -13.45 -10.91 -16.66
C ALA A 320 -14.22 -10.59 -15.36
N ILE A 321 -13.78 -11.07 -14.20
CA ILE A 321 -14.40 -10.71 -12.91
C ILE A 321 -14.26 -9.21 -12.59
N LEU A 322 -13.27 -8.55 -13.19
CA LEU A 322 -13.00 -7.13 -13.05
C LEU A 322 -13.79 -6.25 -14.04
N ASP A 323 -14.66 -6.83 -14.88
CA ASP A 323 -15.47 -6.09 -15.88
C ASP A 323 -16.66 -5.36 -15.24
N ARG A 324 -16.36 -4.44 -14.32
CA ARG A 324 -17.31 -3.52 -13.67
C ARG A 324 -16.78 -2.09 -13.71
N PRO A 325 -17.65 -1.06 -13.85
CA PRO A 325 -17.19 0.33 -13.89
C PRO A 325 -16.33 0.73 -12.69
N GLY A 326 -15.28 1.52 -12.93
CA GLY A 326 -14.36 1.95 -11.87
C GLY A 326 -13.48 0.78 -11.38
N PHE A 327 -13.26 0.71 -10.06
CA PHE A 327 -12.63 -0.47 -9.44
C PHE A 327 -13.65 -1.59 -9.14
N GLY A 328 -14.90 -1.42 -9.55
CA GLY A 328 -15.94 -2.44 -9.42
C GLY A 328 -16.41 -2.71 -8.00
N LEU A 329 -16.04 -1.87 -7.03
CA LEU A 329 -16.39 -2.02 -5.62
C LEU A 329 -17.67 -1.26 -5.25
N ASP A 330 -18.64 -1.97 -4.70
CA ASP A 330 -19.91 -1.43 -4.20
C ASP A 330 -19.84 -1.28 -2.67
N LEU A 331 -19.95 -0.04 -2.19
CA LEU A 331 -19.95 0.26 -0.77
C LEU A 331 -21.10 -0.47 -0.05
N ASN A 332 -20.78 -1.16 1.04
CA ASN A 332 -21.79 -1.76 1.90
C ASN A 332 -22.58 -0.65 2.62
N PRO A 333 -23.91 -0.55 2.43
CA PRO A 333 -24.73 0.47 3.11
C PRO A 333 -24.77 0.30 4.63
N ALA A 334 -24.40 -0.88 5.14
CA ALA A 334 -24.25 -1.16 6.56
C ALA A 334 -22.83 -0.91 7.09
N ALA A 335 -21.89 -0.45 6.24
CA ALA A 335 -20.54 -0.12 6.68
C ALA A 335 -20.57 1.04 7.69
N PRO A 336 -19.87 0.94 8.83
CA PRO A 336 -19.91 1.94 9.88
C PRO A 336 -19.05 3.16 9.53
N LEU A 337 -19.59 4.08 8.73
CA LEU A 337 -18.90 5.28 8.29
C LEU A 337 -19.20 6.47 9.23
N ILE A 338 -18.16 6.98 9.90
CA ILE A 338 -18.21 8.21 10.70
C ILE A 338 -17.79 9.39 9.81
N PRO A 339 -18.65 10.41 9.62
CA PRO A 339 -18.26 11.62 8.88
C PRO A 339 -17.06 12.32 9.55
N ALA A 340 -15.97 12.57 8.82
CA ALA A 340 -14.76 13.17 9.41
C ALA A 340 -14.99 14.58 10.01
N ALA A 341 -16.04 15.27 9.56
CA ALA A 341 -16.46 16.57 10.08
C ALA A 341 -16.69 16.57 11.61
N SER A 342 -17.12 15.46 12.19
CA SER A 342 -17.36 15.37 13.64
C SER A 342 -16.08 15.34 14.48
N ILE A 343 -14.91 15.12 13.85
CA ILE A 343 -13.61 14.99 14.52
C ILE A 343 -12.73 16.21 14.29
N LEU A 344 -12.74 16.76 13.06
CA LEU A 344 -11.87 17.89 12.68
C LEU A 344 -12.40 19.26 13.13
N THR A 345 -13.68 19.31 13.53
CA THR A 345 -14.29 20.45 14.21
C THR A 345 -14.90 19.98 15.53
N PRO A 346 -14.10 19.72 16.57
CA PRO A 346 -14.68 19.48 17.89
C PRO A 346 -15.47 20.74 18.25
N ALA A 347 -16.75 20.58 18.60
CA ALA A 347 -17.51 21.68 19.18
C ALA A 347 -16.68 22.24 20.35
N PRO A 348 -16.45 23.56 20.44
CA PRO A 348 -15.61 24.11 21.49
C PRO A 348 -16.15 23.65 22.86
N GLN A 349 -15.41 22.79 23.55
CA GLN A 349 -15.68 22.50 24.96
C GLN A 349 -15.42 23.79 25.72
N ARG A 350 -16.50 24.45 26.16
CA ARG A 350 -16.57 25.61 27.07
C ARG A 350 -15.44 26.63 26.92
N SER A 351 -15.79 27.86 26.52
CA SER A 351 -14.91 29.02 26.69
C SER A 351 -14.23 28.98 28.06
N LEU A 352 -12.89 29.10 28.09
CA LEU A 352 -12.16 29.29 29.33
C LEU A 352 -12.82 30.44 30.10
N ALA A 353 -13.21 30.20 31.35
CA ALA A 353 -13.74 31.26 32.20
C ALA A 353 -12.64 32.33 32.32
N ALA A 354 -13.01 33.59 32.14
CA ALA A 354 -12.08 34.70 32.38
C ALA A 354 -11.51 34.56 33.81
N PRO A 355 -10.21 34.84 34.02
CA PRO A 355 -9.66 34.87 35.37
C PRO A 355 -10.54 35.79 36.23
N VAL A 356 -11.01 35.27 37.35
CA VAL A 356 -11.68 36.12 38.35
C VAL A 356 -10.63 37.12 38.81
N GLU A 357 -10.85 38.41 38.56
CA GLU A 357 -10.06 39.47 39.20
C GLU A 357 -10.22 39.27 40.71
N GLN A 358 -9.17 38.77 41.36
CA GLN A 358 -9.05 38.93 42.80
C GLN A 358 -8.85 40.43 43.03
N GLU A 359 -9.87 41.08 43.58
CA GLU A 359 -9.68 42.37 44.24
C GLU A 359 -8.51 42.22 45.20
N LEU A 360 -7.39 42.87 44.87
CA LEU A 360 -6.29 43.09 45.81
C LEU A 360 -6.82 44.02 46.89
N GLY A 361 -7.46 43.40 47.89
CA GLY A 361 -7.84 44.03 49.13
C GLY A 361 -6.61 44.66 49.75
N SER A 362 -6.66 45.99 49.88
CA SER A 362 -5.70 46.82 50.59
C SER A 362 -5.53 46.34 52.02
N ASN A 363 -4.54 45.48 52.27
CA ASN A 363 -4.05 45.21 53.61
C ASN A 363 -2.64 45.79 53.72
N GLY A 364 -2.58 47.00 54.26
CA GLY A 364 -1.34 47.62 54.69
C GLY A 364 -0.66 46.76 55.76
N PHE A 365 0.64 46.58 55.60
CA PHE A 365 1.55 46.34 56.70
C PHE A 365 2.78 47.22 56.50
N THR A 366 2.92 48.17 57.41
CA THR A 366 4.16 48.87 57.77
C THR A 366 5.25 47.88 58.16
N TYR A 367 6.42 47.95 57.52
CA TYR A 367 7.69 48.44 58.07
C TYR A 367 8.68 48.73 56.94
#